data_AF-A0A8J8MI95-F1
#
_entry.id   AF-A0A8J8MI95-F1
#
_cell.length_a   1.000
_cell.length_b   1.000
_cell.length_c   1.000
_cell.angle_alpha   90.00
_cell.angle_beta   90.00
_cell.angle_gamma   90.00
#
_symmetry.space_group_name_H-M   'P 1'
#
loop_
_entity.id
_entity.type
_entity.pdbx_description
1 polymer ?
#
loop_
_entity_poly.entity_id
_entity_poly.type
_entity_poly.pdbx_seq_one_letter_code
_entity_poly.pdbx_strand_id
1 'polypeptide(L)'
;MKKNKWILVLTLLLMVWHPNMIHAGNNNDMDTATKALTCDHIWEYSSFDDETHCKSCSECLDFIYENHTWGNTISDDHYCFKKKCLQCEHEIEKFHHIDSSQHYYDDHNHWYNCLSCSRRLSEFPHSIKKTSYNATTHKKECFCGYFAGYEKHNMKVENVPGQGHRLFCDSCNYSINESHAMAVRSLNKRQHEHYCITCDYKESPQDHTWENGICTKCGEKECDHLSFTVMGATNFYHAIICTDCAKIIALEPHNFVTNALGYTYCEDCGMSGGDF
;
A
#
# COMPACT_ATOMS: atom_id res chain seq x y z
N MET A 1 31.33 -43.86 45.97
CA MET A 1 32.12 -44.18 47.18
C MET A 1 33.00 -42.99 47.55
N LYS A 2 32.60 -42.22 48.58
CA LYS A 2 33.47 -41.73 49.65
C LYS A 2 32.55 -41.11 50.72
N LYS A 3 32.48 -41.81 51.85
CA LYS A 3 31.87 -41.40 53.10
C LYS A 3 32.86 -40.49 53.84
N ASN A 4 32.35 -39.52 54.59
CA ASN A 4 32.71 -39.17 55.99
C ASN A 4 31.86 -37.94 56.38
N LYS A 5 30.79 -38.03 57.20
CA LYS A 5 30.62 -38.40 58.63
C LYS A 5 30.99 -37.27 59.63
N TRP A 6 29.92 -36.61 60.10
CA TRP A 6 29.59 -36.05 61.44
C TRP A 6 30.48 -34.91 61.99
N ILE A 7 29.92 -33.81 62.51
CA ILE A 7 29.28 -33.73 63.84
C ILE A 7 28.17 -32.65 63.89
N LEU A 8 27.10 -33.00 64.61
CA LEU A 8 25.99 -32.19 65.12
C LEU A 8 26.46 -31.05 66.05
N VAL A 9 25.82 -29.87 65.93
CA VAL A 9 25.35 -29.12 67.10
C VAL A 9 23.91 -28.68 66.83
N LEU A 10 23.04 -29.14 67.73
CA LEU A 10 21.61 -28.92 67.85
C LEU A 10 21.35 -27.57 68.55
N THR A 11 20.08 -27.11 68.53
CA THR A 11 19.43 -25.99 69.23
C THR A 11 19.24 -24.73 68.37
N LEU A 12 18.06 -24.12 68.26
CA LEU A 12 16.78 -24.25 68.96
C LEU A 12 15.66 -23.73 68.04
N LEU A 13 14.49 -24.36 68.07
CA LEU A 13 13.22 -23.81 67.59
C LEU A 13 12.95 -22.45 68.24
N LEU A 14 12.63 -21.41 67.47
CA LEU A 14 11.63 -20.41 67.85
C LEU A 14 10.94 -19.83 66.59
N MET A 15 9.69 -20.26 66.42
CA MET A 15 8.52 -19.47 66.00
C MET A 15 8.61 -18.66 64.70
N VAL A 16 8.08 -19.28 63.64
CA VAL A 16 7.29 -18.56 62.63
C VAL A 16 6.10 -17.92 63.35
N TRP A 17 6.20 -16.63 63.65
CA TRP A 17 5.08 -15.82 64.10
C TRP A 17 4.65 -14.95 62.93
N HIS A 18 3.50 -15.28 62.34
CA HIS A 18 2.74 -14.33 61.54
C HIS A 18 2.13 -13.32 62.51
N PRO A 19 2.40 -12.01 62.41
CA PRO A 19 1.53 -11.03 63.02
C PRO A 19 0.29 -10.95 62.14
N ASN A 20 -0.82 -11.46 62.68
CA ASN A 20 -2.13 -11.02 62.28
C ASN A 20 -2.16 -9.49 62.31
N MET A 21 -2.62 -8.95 61.18
CA MET A 21 -3.24 -7.64 61.00
C MET A 21 -3.75 -7.01 62.30
N ILE A 22 -3.12 -5.91 62.71
CA ILE A 22 -3.79 -4.85 63.43
C ILE A 22 -4.06 -3.76 62.39
N HIS A 23 -5.30 -3.75 61.88
CA HIS A 23 -5.89 -2.53 61.34
C HIS A 23 -6.12 -1.60 62.54
N ALA A 24 -5.16 -0.72 62.81
CA ALA A 24 -5.39 0.54 63.50
C ALA A 24 -5.27 1.60 62.39
N GLY A 25 -6.35 2.21 61.95
CA GLY A 25 -7.15 3.07 62.81
C GLY A 25 -6.60 4.47 62.64
N ASN A 26 -7.03 5.11 61.56
CA ASN A 26 -6.81 6.50 61.21
C ASN A 26 -6.98 7.40 62.46
N ASN A 27 -5.92 8.08 62.92
CA ASN A 27 -6.03 9.21 63.83
C ASN A 27 -4.77 10.08 63.78
N ASN A 28 -5.02 11.38 63.71
CA ASN A 28 -4.09 12.49 63.61
C ASN A 28 -3.13 12.61 64.81
N ASP A 29 -1.98 11.94 64.77
CA ASP A 29 -0.83 12.28 65.63
C ASP A 29 0.28 12.91 64.78
N MET A 30 0.23 14.25 64.65
CA MET A 30 1.35 15.05 64.17
C MET A 30 2.55 15.05 65.15
N ASP A 31 2.41 14.44 66.33
CA ASP A 31 3.45 14.45 67.38
C ASP A 31 4.42 13.25 67.35
N THR A 32 4.08 12.13 66.70
CA THR A 32 4.99 10.98 66.53
C THR A 32 5.94 11.16 65.35
N ALA A 33 5.50 11.81 64.26
CA ALA A 33 6.37 12.13 63.12
C ALA A 33 7.51 13.09 63.50
N THR A 34 7.27 14.00 64.46
CA THR A 34 8.26 15.01 64.87
C THR A 34 9.35 14.46 65.79
N LYS A 35 9.04 13.43 66.61
CA LYS A 35 10.05 12.74 67.44
C LYS A 35 11.00 11.86 66.63
N ALA A 36 10.51 11.18 65.60
CA ALA A 36 11.34 10.30 64.80
C ALA A 36 12.35 11.06 63.89
N LEU A 37 12.12 12.34 63.61
CA LEU A 37 13.04 13.22 62.86
C LEU A 37 14.20 13.78 63.70
N THR A 38 14.21 13.59 65.02
CA THR A 38 15.22 14.17 65.94
C THR A 38 16.01 13.11 66.72
N CYS A 39 15.91 11.85 66.31
CA CYS A 39 16.65 10.75 66.92
C CYS A 39 18.07 10.69 66.34
N ASP A 40 19.08 11.06 67.14
CA ASP A 40 20.52 11.03 66.81
C ASP A 40 21.12 9.61 66.77
N HIS A 41 20.29 8.57 66.90
CA HIS A 41 20.74 7.18 66.89
C HIS A 41 21.03 6.65 65.47
N ILE A 42 21.75 5.53 65.42
CA ILE A 42 22.06 4.85 64.16
C ILE A 42 20.77 4.27 63.58
N TRP A 43 20.49 4.61 62.31
CA TRP A 43 19.38 4.09 61.55
C TRP A 43 19.85 2.95 60.63
N GLU A 44 19.14 1.83 60.64
CA GLU A 44 19.37 0.71 59.72
C GLU A 44 18.30 0.74 58.62
N TYR A 45 18.72 0.50 57.37
CA TYR A 45 17.86 0.51 56.21
C TYR A 45 17.57 -0.90 55.71
N SER A 46 16.30 -1.21 55.44
CA SER A 46 15.89 -2.48 54.85
C SER A 46 14.78 -2.28 53.82
N SER A 47 14.75 -3.12 52.77
CA SER A 47 13.69 -3.11 51.78
C SER A 47 12.37 -3.52 52.41
N PHE A 48 11.30 -2.76 52.17
CA PHE A 48 9.95 -3.17 52.55
C PHE A 48 9.22 -3.75 51.34
N ASP A 49 9.19 -3.01 50.23
CA ASP A 49 8.68 -3.44 48.92
C ASP A 49 9.40 -2.71 47.77
N ASP A 50 8.85 -2.80 46.55
CA ASP A 50 9.42 -2.19 45.35
C ASP A 50 9.23 -0.66 45.29
N GLU A 51 8.40 -0.07 46.14
CA GLU A 51 8.11 1.38 46.17
C GLU A 51 8.82 2.07 47.34
N THR A 52 8.98 1.37 48.46
CA THR A 52 9.43 1.93 49.74
C THR A 52 10.49 1.07 50.44
N HIS A 53 11.33 1.73 51.22
CA HIS A 53 12.16 1.07 52.24
C HIS A 53 11.77 1.55 53.63
N CYS A 54 12.15 0.75 54.62
CA CYS A 54 12.00 1.08 56.02
C CYS A 54 13.36 1.46 56.59
N LYS A 55 13.40 2.58 57.33
CA LYS A 55 14.49 2.86 58.27
C LYS A 55 14.00 2.59 59.69
N SER A 56 14.76 1.79 60.42
CA SER A 56 14.44 1.38 61.79
C SER A 56 15.52 1.83 62.77
N CYS A 57 15.10 2.19 63.98
CA CYS A 57 15.99 2.48 65.10
C CYS A 57 15.80 1.39 66.17
N SER A 58 16.84 0.59 66.41
CA SER A 58 16.80 -0.52 67.39
C SER A 58 16.66 -0.03 68.85
N GLU A 59 17.07 1.20 69.13
CA GLU A 59 16.99 1.82 70.47
C GLU A 59 15.61 2.39 70.76
N CYS A 60 14.97 3.00 69.76
CA CYS A 60 13.65 3.61 69.90
C CYS A 60 12.49 2.68 69.52
N LEU A 61 12.78 1.57 68.83
CA LEU A 61 11.79 0.67 68.24
C LEU A 61 10.84 1.38 67.26
N ASP A 62 11.29 2.49 66.67
CA ASP A 62 10.56 3.28 65.68
C ASP A 62 10.89 2.86 64.25
N PHE A 63 9.92 3.03 63.36
CA PHE A 63 9.99 2.69 61.94
C PHE A 63 9.44 3.85 61.09
N ILE A 64 10.17 4.23 60.05
CA ILE A 64 9.71 5.20 59.06
C ILE A 64 9.81 4.58 57.67
N TYR A 65 8.74 4.70 56.89
CA TYR A 65 8.69 4.30 55.49
C TYR A 65 8.97 5.49 54.59
N GLU A 66 9.96 5.34 53.71
CA GLU A 66 10.35 6.37 52.74
C GLU A 66 10.42 5.75 51.34
N ASN A 67 10.14 6.58 50.33
CA ASN A 67 10.28 6.16 48.94
C ASN A 67 11.76 5.86 48.64
N HIS A 68 12.01 4.86 47.79
CA HIS A 68 13.36 4.58 47.33
C HIS A 68 13.97 5.78 46.59
N THR A 69 15.20 6.12 46.96
CA THR A 69 16.06 6.99 46.16
C THR A 69 16.93 6.11 45.28
N TRP A 70 16.56 5.99 44.01
CA TRP A 70 17.23 5.12 43.05
C TRP A 70 18.55 5.71 42.56
N GLY A 71 19.61 4.92 42.62
CA GLY A 71 20.91 5.27 42.06
C GLY A 71 20.99 5.14 40.53
N ASN A 72 22.22 5.15 40.03
CA ASN A 72 22.49 4.90 38.61
C ASN A 72 22.04 3.50 38.20
N THR A 73 21.77 3.34 36.90
CA THR A 73 21.48 2.04 36.30
C THR A 73 22.67 1.09 36.48
N ILE A 74 22.42 -0.09 37.06
CA ILE A 74 23.46 -1.09 37.36
C ILE A 74 23.61 -2.13 36.23
N SER A 75 22.53 -2.39 35.48
CA SER A 75 22.56 -3.17 34.23
C SER A 75 21.48 -2.67 33.28
N ASP A 76 21.76 -2.70 31.98
CA ASP A 76 20.84 -2.23 30.95
C ASP A 76 20.90 -3.16 29.74
N ASP A 77 19.90 -4.02 29.57
CA ASP A 77 19.78 -4.91 28.43
C ASP A 77 18.66 -4.47 27.48
N HIS A 78 18.42 -5.26 26.42
CA HIS A 78 17.45 -4.90 25.39
C HIS A 78 16.00 -4.77 25.91
N TYR A 79 15.66 -5.46 26.99
CA TYR A 79 14.28 -5.55 27.50
C TYR A 79 14.07 -4.68 28.74
N CYS A 80 15.08 -4.59 29.60
CA CYS A 80 14.94 -3.95 30.89
C CYS A 80 16.23 -3.25 31.36
N PHE A 81 16.05 -2.37 32.34
CA PHE A 81 17.15 -1.78 33.10
C PHE A 81 16.95 -2.05 34.59
N LYS A 82 18.05 -2.27 35.30
CA LYS A 82 18.06 -2.45 36.76
C LYS A 82 18.59 -1.23 37.47
N LYS A 83 18.00 -0.92 38.61
CA LYS A 83 18.48 0.13 39.52
C LYS A 83 18.58 -0.40 40.93
N LYS A 84 19.55 0.13 41.67
CA LYS A 84 19.76 -0.16 43.09
C LYS A 84 19.39 1.05 43.92
N CYS A 85 18.68 0.84 45.02
CA CYS A 85 18.40 1.89 46.00
C CYS A 85 19.71 2.29 46.69
N LEU A 86 19.95 3.61 46.83
CA LEU A 86 21.18 4.14 47.42
C LEU A 86 21.28 3.90 48.93
N GLN A 87 20.16 3.57 49.60
CA GLN A 87 20.10 3.43 51.06
C GLN A 87 20.01 1.97 51.51
N CYS A 88 19.06 1.20 50.97
CA CYS A 88 18.76 -0.17 51.43
C CYS A 88 19.28 -1.27 50.49
N GLU A 89 19.99 -0.90 49.42
CA GLU A 89 20.52 -1.84 48.43
C GLU A 89 19.48 -2.67 47.64
N HIS A 90 18.17 -2.44 47.83
CA HIS A 90 17.12 -3.10 47.05
C HIS A 90 17.28 -2.88 45.55
N GLU A 91 17.02 -3.91 44.75
CA GLU A 91 17.11 -3.86 43.29
C GLU A 91 15.74 -3.98 42.66
N ILE A 92 15.47 -3.11 41.69
CA ILE A 92 14.29 -3.19 40.83
C ILE A 92 14.70 -3.43 39.39
N GLU A 93 13.84 -4.14 38.66
CA GLU A 93 13.92 -4.31 37.22
C GLU A 93 12.74 -3.58 36.57
N LYS A 94 13.02 -2.67 35.63
CA LYS A 94 11.98 -1.94 34.89
C LYS A 94 12.16 -2.19 33.40
N PHE A 95 11.05 -2.44 32.71
CA PHE A 95 11.05 -2.59 31.27
C PHE A 95 11.29 -1.26 30.57
N HIS A 96 11.91 -1.31 29.40
CA HIS A 96 11.99 -0.14 28.53
C HIS A 96 10.60 0.18 27.98
N HIS A 97 10.11 1.39 28.28
CA HIS A 97 8.85 1.89 27.74
C HIS A 97 9.13 2.84 26.59
N ILE A 98 8.54 2.53 25.43
CA ILE A 98 8.57 3.38 24.24
C ILE A 98 7.28 4.19 24.16
N ASP A 99 7.40 5.46 23.78
CA ASP A 99 6.27 6.25 23.29
C ASP A 99 6.22 6.09 21.77
N SER A 100 5.19 5.40 21.27
CA SER A 100 5.03 5.19 19.84
C SER A 100 4.66 6.46 19.08
N SER A 101 4.35 7.57 19.75
CA SER A 101 4.09 8.87 19.13
C SER A 101 5.34 9.71 18.88
N GLN A 102 6.46 9.40 19.55
CA GLN A 102 7.72 10.09 19.38
C GLN A 102 8.68 9.26 18.54
N HIS A 103 8.91 9.71 17.30
CA HIS A 103 9.87 9.11 16.39
C HIS A 103 11.10 9.99 16.26
N TYR A 104 12.26 9.36 16.28
CA TYR A 104 13.54 9.97 15.99
C TYR A 104 14.07 9.38 14.69
N TYR A 105 14.78 10.17 13.89
CA TYR A 105 15.32 9.70 12.62
C TYR A 105 16.59 10.43 12.20
N ASP A 106 17.35 9.76 11.35
CA ASP A 106 18.46 10.29 10.57
C ASP A 106 18.25 9.96 9.08
N ASP A 107 19.27 10.11 8.24
CA ASP A 107 19.15 9.88 6.80
C ASP A 107 18.95 8.40 6.41
N HIS A 108 19.25 7.47 7.31
CA HIS A 108 19.25 6.02 7.04
C HIS A 108 18.13 5.30 7.77
N ASN A 109 17.93 5.62 9.06
CA ASN A 109 17.08 4.87 9.97
C ASN A 109 16.16 5.78 10.78
N HIS A 110 15.14 5.18 11.38
CA HIS A 110 14.37 5.77 12.49
C HIS A 110 14.32 4.82 13.68
N TRP A 111 14.07 5.38 14.85
CA TRP A 111 14.07 4.64 16.11
C TRP A 111 13.14 5.30 17.14
N TYR A 112 12.99 4.61 18.28
CA TYR A 112 12.31 5.10 19.47
C TYR A 112 13.32 5.27 20.60
N ASN A 113 13.08 6.20 21.51
CA ASN A 113 13.85 6.30 22.74
C ASN A 113 13.02 5.77 23.92
N CYS A 114 13.68 5.10 24.86
CA CYS A 114 13.07 4.77 26.15
C CYS A 114 12.78 6.05 26.94
N LEU A 115 11.56 6.23 27.42
CA LEU A 115 11.18 7.43 28.19
C LEU A 115 11.94 7.56 29.51
N SER A 116 12.35 6.43 30.10
CA SER A 116 12.95 6.39 31.44
C SER A 116 14.47 6.60 31.42
N CYS A 117 15.15 6.21 30.34
CA CYS A 117 16.62 6.25 30.27
C CYS A 117 17.18 6.81 28.96
N SER A 118 16.32 7.27 28.03
CA SER A 118 16.69 7.82 26.71
C SER A 118 17.49 6.87 25.81
N ARG A 119 17.54 5.57 26.13
CA ARG A 119 18.18 4.55 25.30
C ARG A 119 17.50 4.46 23.94
N ARG A 120 18.29 4.41 22.85
CA ARG A 120 17.83 4.12 21.48
C ARG A 120 17.39 2.67 21.36
N LEU A 121 16.17 2.46 20.89
CA LEU A 121 15.50 1.17 20.76
C LEU A 121 14.82 1.06 19.40
N SER A 122 14.65 -0.19 18.93
CA SER A 122 13.82 -0.50 17.75
C SER A 122 14.20 0.34 16.52
N GLU A 123 15.47 0.25 16.14
CA GLU A 123 16.03 0.94 14.99
C GLU A 123 15.71 0.18 13.70
N PHE A 124 15.09 0.88 12.75
CA PHE A 124 14.70 0.31 11.46
C PHE A 124 15.05 1.25 10.32
N PRO A 125 15.41 0.70 9.14
CA PRO A 125 15.56 1.51 7.94
C PRO A 125 14.24 2.15 7.54
N HIS A 126 14.32 3.29 6.85
CA HIS A 126 13.15 4.01 6.39
C HIS A 126 12.27 3.17 5.45
N SER A 127 11.02 2.98 5.84
CA SER A 127 9.97 2.48 4.94
C SER A 127 9.34 3.67 4.22
N ILE A 128 9.82 3.95 3.00
CA ILE A 128 9.37 5.09 2.19
C ILE A 128 8.04 4.76 1.52
N LYS A 129 7.02 5.55 1.83
CA LYS A 129 5.73 5.55 1.13
C LYS A 129 5.67 6.69 0.13
N LYS A 130 4.93 6.46 -0.95
CA LYS A 130 4.66 7.43 -2.02
C LYS A 130 3.23 7.93 -1.87
N THR A 131 3.04 9.23 -1.71
CA THR A 131 1.73 9.87 -1.60
C THR A 131 1.56 10.94 -2.66
N SER A 132 0.37 11.05 -3.24
CA SER A 132 0.10 12.09 -4.25
C SER A 132 0.35 13.47 -3.65
N TYR A 133 1.18 14.28 -4.30
CA TYR A 133 1.48 15.64 -3.85
C TYR A 133 0.82 16.67 -4.76
N ASN A 134 0.98 16.52 -6.07
CA ASN A 134 0.35 17.37 -7.08
C ASN A 134 0.16 16.59 -8.39
N ALA A 135 -0.26 17.29 -9.44
CA ALA A 135 -0.55 16.69 -10.74
C ALA A 135 0.66 16.07 -11.47
N THR A 136 1.89 16.34 -11.02
CA THR A 136 3.13 15.93 -11.73
C THR A 136 4.04 15.03 -10.90
N THR A 137 3.87 15.00 -9.58
CA THR A 137 4.78 14.31 -8.66
C THR A 137 4.07 13.71 -7.45
N HIS A 138 4.66 12.65 -6.90
CA HIS A 138 4.37 12.16 -5.55
C HIS A 138 5.48 12.58 -4.58
N LYS A 139 5.09 12.76 -3.32
CA LYS A 139 5.98 12.96 -2.18
C LYS A 139 6.45 11.59 -1.71
N LYS A 140 7.74 11.45 -1.40
CA LYS A 140 8.33 10.26 -0.79
C LYS A 140 8.65 10.55 0.68
N GLU A 141 7.96 9.88 1.58
CA GLU A 141 8.13 10.12 3.02
C GLU A 141 8.05 8.82 3.83
N CYS A 142 8.78 8.77 4.93
CA CYS A 142 8.60 7.76 5.96
C CYS A 142 7.56 8.26 6.98
N PHE A 143 6.88 7.33 7.67
CA PHE A 143 5.90 7.68 8.70
C PHE A 143 6.51 8.46 9.87
N CYS A 144 7.82 8.30 10.11
CA CYS A 144 8.55 9.05 11.14
C CYS A 144 8.76 10.54 10.78
N GLY A 145 8.38 10.96 9.57
CA GLY A 145 8.53 12.33 9.09
C GLY A 145 9.75 12.57 8.18
N TYR A 146 10.63 11.58 8.02
CA TYR A 146 11.76 11.67 7.10
C TYR A 146 11.29 11.87 5.65
N PHE A 147 11.81 12.90 4.98
CA PHE A 147 11.45 13.27 3.61
C PHE A 147 12.54 12.86 2.62
N ALA A 148 12.21 11.92 1.74
CA ALA A 148 13.13 11.36 0.73
C ALA A 148 13.03 12.06 -0.65
N GLY A 149 12.35 13.21 -0.72
CA GLY A 149 12.21 14.01 -1.94
C GLY A 149 10.92 13.78 -2.71
N TYR A 150 10.86 14.37 -3.91
CA TYR A 150 9.78 14.17 -4.88
C TYR A 150 10.21 13.22 -5.99
N GLU A 151 9.24 12.60 -6.64
CA GLU A 151 9.46 11.78 -7.84
C GLU A 151 8.27 11.97 -8.78
N LYS A 152 8.53 11.98 -10.08
CA LYS A 152 7.50 12.20 -11.10
C LYS A 152 6.53 11.03 -11.14
N HIS A 153 5.28 11.32 -11.48
CA HIS A 153 4.33 10.27 -11.79
C HIS A 153 4.76 9.50 -13.04
N ASN A 154 4.70 8.17 -12.98
CA ASN A 154 4.73 7.34 -14.17
C ASN A 154 3.28 7.00 -14.54
N MET A 155 2.66 7.88 -15.32
CA MET A 155 1.23 7.80 -15.64
C MET A 155 0.96 6.63 -16.60
N LYS A 156 0.00 5.80 -16.24
CA LYS A 156 -0.61 4.79 -17.10
C LYS A 156 -1.95 5.27 -17.60
N VAL A 157 -2.39 4.71 -18.71
CA VAL A 157 -3.67 5.04 -19.35
C VAL A 157 -4.59 3.83 -19.28
N GLU A 158 -5.85 4.07 -18.97
CA GLU A 158 -6.91 3.07 -19.04
C GLU A 158 -8.13 3.66 -19.73
N ASN A 159 -8.74 2.91 -20.65
CA ASN A 159 -10.01 3.28 -21.26
C ASN A 159 -11.15 3.11 -20.24
N VAL A 160 -11.94 4.16 -20.02
CA VAL A 160 -13.11 4.13 -19.14
C VAL A 160 -14.37 4.18 -20.00
N PRO A 161 -15.12 3.06 -20.13
CA PRO A 161 -16.29 3.00 -21.00
C PRO A 161 -17.29 4.13 -20.74
N GLY A 162 -17.62 4.89 -21.78
CA GLY A 162 -18.59 5.98 -21.72
C GLY A 162 -18.13 7.27 -21.06
N GLN A 163 -16.87 7.38 -20.61
CA GLN A 163 -16.36 8.58 -19.93
C GLN A 163 -15.07 9.16 -20.53
N GLY A 164 -14.30 8.36 -21.28
CA GLY A 164 -13.02 8.78 -21.83
C GLY A 164 -11.89 7.83 -21.43
N HIS A 165 -10.76 8.37 -21.02
CA HIS A 165 -9.68 7.59 -20.43
C HIS A 165 -9.22 8.19 -19.11
N ARG A 166 -8.74 7.30 -18.24
CA ARG A 166 -8.16 7.65 -16.95
C ARG A 166 -6.65 7.57 -17.06
N LEU A 167 -5.97 8.67 -16.76
CA LEU A 167 -4.54 8.68 -16.49
C LEU A 167 -4.35 8.42 -15.00
N PHE A 168 -3.54 7.43 -14.62
CA PHE A 168 -3.34 7.09 -13.20
C PHE A 168 -1.90 6.69 -12.88
N CYS A 169 -1.48 6.89 -11.64
CA CYS A 169 -0.17 6.53 -11.11
C CYS A 169 -0.31 5.40 -10.07
N ASP A 170 0.12 4.20 -10.42
CA ASP A 170 0.07 3.00 -9.55
C ASP A 170 0.78 3.19 -8.21
N SER A 171 1.75 4.09 -8.16
CA SER A 171 2.58 4.28 -6.97
C SER A 171 1.90 5.12 -5.89
N CYS A 172 0.92 5.96 -6.23
CA CYS A 172 0.35 6.92 -5.28
C CYS A 172 -1.16 7.15 -5.43
N ASN A 173 -1.84 6.37 -6.29
CA ASN A 173 -3.27 6.46 -6.58
C ASN A 173 -3.73 7.82 -7.12
N TYR A 174 -2.82 8.70 -7.55
CA TYR A 174 -3.20 9.90 -8.30
C TYR A 174 -3.85 9.49 -9.61
N SER A 175 -5.00 10.07 -9.94
CA SER A 175 -5.67 9.84 -11.22
C SER A 175 -6.43 11.06 -11.69
N ILE A 176 -6.49 11.24 -13.00
CA ILE A 176 -7.31 12.24 -13.68
C ILE A 176 -8.07 11.57 -14.83
N ASN A 177 -9.29 12.02 -15.07
CA ASN A 177 -10.10 11.58 -16.20
C ASN A 177 -10.03 12.63 -17.31
N GLU A 178 -9.80 12.19 -18.53
CA GLU A 178 -9.76 13.03 -19.72
C GLU A 178 -10.68 12.44 -20.81
N SER A 179 -11.31 13.33 -21.59
CA SER A 179 -12.09 12.91 -22.75
C SER A 179 -11.18 12.29 -23.82
N HIS A 180 -11.74 11.44 -24.69
CA HIS A 180 -10.96 10.89 -25.79
C HIS A 180 -10.48 11.98 -26.75
N ALA A 181 -9.17 11.99 -27.02
CA ALA A 181 -8.60 12.75 -28.11
C ALA A 181 -8.71 11.91 -29.39
N MET A 182 -9.79 12.14 -30.15
CA MET A 182 -10.13 11.33 -31.32
C MET A 182 -9.31 11.72 -32.55
N ALA A 183 -8.81 10.71 -33.26
CA ALA A 183 -8.20 10.81 -34.58
C ALA A 183 -8.87 9.82 -35.55
N VAL A 184 -8.64 10.01 -36.84
CA VAL A 184 -9.24 9.21 -37.91
C VAL A 184 -8.16 8.65 -38.81
N ARG A 185 -8.28 7.37 -39.20
CA ARG A 185 -7.43 6.75 -40.22
C ARG A 185 -8.21 5.79 -41.11
N SER A 186 -7.69 5.57 -42.31
CA SER A 186 -8.21 4.56 -43.23
C SER A 186 -8.03 3.16 -42.64
N LEU A 187 -9.11 2.39 -42.56
CA LEU A 187 -9.06 0.99 -42.12
C LEU A 187 -8.90 0.07 -43.34
N ASN A 188 -9.62 0.37 -44.41
CA ASN A 188 -9.58 -0.32 -45.69
C ASN A 188 -10.24 0.56 -46.76
N LYS A 189 -10.41 0.02 -47.99
CA LYS A 189 -11.04 0.75 -49.11
C LYS A 189 -12.53 1.08 -48.93
N ARG A 190 -13.20 0.49 -47.93
CA ARG A 190 -14.62 0.74 -47.65
C ARG A 190 -14.81 1.68 -46.46
N GLN A 191 -13.94 1.58 -45.46
CA GLN A 191 -14.17 2.16 -44.15
C GLN A 191 -12.95 2.89 -43.58
N HIS A 192 -13.22 3.85 -42.70
CA HIS A 192 -12.26 4.46 -41.80
C HIS A 192 -12.65 4.17 -40.35
N GLU A 193 -11.67 4.19 -39.45
CA GLU A 193 -11.91 4.08 -38.01
C GLU A 193 -11.58 5.38 -37.30
N HIS A 194 -12.41 5.71 -36.30
CA HIS A 194 -12.16 6.77 -35.33
C HIS A 194 -11.56 6.10 -34.09
N TYR A 195 -10.40 6.58 -33.65
CA TYR A 195 -9.65 6.00 -32.54
C TYR A 195 -9.11 7.09 -31.62
N CYS A 196 -8.99 6.77 -30.33
CA CYS A 196 -8.33 7.66 -29.39
C CYS A 196 -6.80 7.60 -29.59
N ILE A 197 -6.11 8.73 -29.63
CA ILE A 197 -4.64 8.75 -29.77
C ILE A 197 -3.92 8.35 -28.47
N THR A 198 -4.61 8.47 -27.34
CA THR A 198 -4.03 8.25 -26.00
C THR A 198 -4.30 6.84 -25.48
N CYS A 199 -5.42 6.23 -25.88
CA CYS A 199 -5.84 4.91 -25.42
C CYS A 199 -6.37 4.07 -26.59
N ASP A 200 -6.68 2.82 -26.30
CA ASP A 200 -7.04 1.78 -27.24
C ASP A 200 -8.52 1.85 -27.67
N TYR A 201 -9.24 2.89 -27.24
CA TYR A 201 -10.63 3.10 -27.60
C TYR A 201 -10.80 3.33 -29.11
N LYS A 202 -11.82 2.69 -29.68
CA LYS A 202 -12.22 2.80 -31.07
C LYS A 202 -13.74 2.81 -31.17
N GLU A 203 -14.26 3.65 -32.04
CA GLU A 203 -15.67 3.59 -32.44
C GLU A 203 -15.88 2.52 -33.51
N SER A 204 -17.15 2.20 -33.79
CA SER A 204 -17.50 1.34 -34.91
C SER A 204 -16.99 1.95 -36.23
N PRO A 205 -16.39 1.16 -37.14
CA PRO A 205 -15.95 1.67 -38.43
C PRO A 205 -17.07 2.34 -39.21
N GLN A 206 -16.75 3.44 -39.87
CA GLN A 206 -17.69 4.21 -40.68
C GLN A 206 -17.27 4.14 -42.14
N ASP A 207 -18.26 4.10 -43.04
CA ASP A 207 -18.00 4.12 -44.48
C ASP A 207 -17.41 5.46 -44.91
N HIS A 208 -16.58 5.42 -45.96
CA HIS A 208 -16.00 6.65 -46.51
C HIS A 208 -17.06 7.56 -47.12
N THR A 209 -16.94 8.86 -46.83
CA THR A 209 -17.69 9.93 -47.51
C THR A 209 -16.74 10.65 -48.47
N TRP A 210 -17.00 10.52 -49.77
CA TRP A 210 -16.09 10.95 -50.83
C TRP A 210 -16.43 12.34 -51.36
N GLU A 211 -15.41 13.18 -51.54
CA GLU A 211 -15.48 14.44 -52.25
C GLU A 211 -14.28 14.54 -53.20
N ASN A 212 -14.52 14.75 -54.49
CA ASN A 212 -13.48 14.75 -55.52
C ASN A 212 -12.56 13.52 -55.49
N GLY A 213 -13.12 12.33 -55.21
CA GLY A 213 -12.38 11.06 -55.15
C GLY A 213 -11.48 10.92 -53.92
N ILE A 214 -11.64 11.75 -52.89
CA ILE A 214 -10.89 11.66 -51.62
C ILE A 214 -11.87 11.61 -50.45
N CYS A 215 -11.62 10.75 -49.47
CA CYS A 215 -12.43 10.65 -48.27
C CYS A 215 -12.24 11.92 -47.43
N THR A 216 -13.35 12.62 -47.16
CA THR A 216 -13.38 13.89 -46.41
C THR A 216 -12.88 13.76 -44.96
N LYS A 217 -12.80 12.53 -44.43
CA LYS A 217 -12.39 12.26 -43.04
C LYS A 217 -10.97 11.74 -42.91
N CYS A 218 -10.56 10.79 -43.74
CA CYS A 218 -9.26 10.10 -43.59
C CYS A 218 -8.28 10.35 -44.73
N GLY A 219 -8.68 11.03 -45.80
CA GLY A 219 -7.82 11.32 -46.95
C GLY A 219 -7.51 10.11 -47.85
N GLU A 220 -8.12 8.94 -47.58
CA GLU A 220 -8.07 7.79 -48.50
C GLU A 220 -8.56 8.22 -49.88
N LYS A 221 -7.99 7.65 -50.94
CA LYS A 221 -8.47 7.88 -52.31
C LYS A 221 -9.53 6.85 -52.68
N GLU A 222 -10.58 7.30 -53.34
CA GLU A 222 -11.59 6.41 -53.90
C GLU A 222 -10.92 5.43 -54.86
N CYS A 223 -11.42 4.20 -54.91
CA CYS A 223 -10.87 3.19 -55.78
C CYS A 223 -11.06 3.58 -57.25
N ASP A 224 -10.02 3.43 -58.07
CA ASP A 224 -10.07 3.74 -59.51
C ASP A 224 -10.95 2.77 -60.32
N HIS A 225 -11.57 1.77 -59.66
CA HIS A 225 -12.45 0.76 -60.26
C HIS A 225 -11.87 -0.03 -61.44
N LEU A 226 -10.54 -0.01 -61.61
CA LEU A 226 -9.83 -0.68 -62.71
C LEU A 226 -9.78 -2.22 -62.56
N SER A 227 -9.95 -2.72 -61.34
CA SER A 227 -10.01 -4.15 -61.04
C SER A 227 -11.45 -4.58 -60.76
N PHE A 228 -11.99 -5.46 -61.61
CA PHE A 228 -13.36 -5.92 -61.52
C PHE A 228 -13.49 -7.43 -61.70
N THR A 229 -14.57 -7.98 -61.16
CA THR A 229 -15.03 -9.34 -61.41
C THR A 229 -16.49 -9.28 -61.81
N VAL A 230 -16.90 -10.22 -62.66
CA VAL A 230 -18.31 -10.44 -62.97
C VAL A 230 -18.85 -11.38 -61.89
N MET A 231 -19.78 -10.91 -61.05
CA MET A 231 -20.37 -11.72 -59.98
C MET A 231 -21.89 -11.57 -59.94
N GLY A 232 -22.59 -12.71 -60.00
CA GLY A 232 -24.03 -12.78 -59.85
C GLY A 232 -24.78 -12.50 -61.15
N ALA A 233 -25.41 -13.54 -61.69
CA ALA A 233 -26.47 -13.39 -62.68
C ALA A 233 -27.78 -13.10 -61.92
N THR A 234 -28.34 -11.92 -62.13
CA THR A 234 -29.80 -11.79 -61.99
C THR A 234 -30.45 -12.33 -63.27
N ASN A 235 -31.78 -12.47 -63.29
CA ASN A 235 -32.47 -12.88 -64.51
C ASN A 235 -32.14 -11.97 -65.70
N PHE A 236 -31.72 -10.72 -65.50
CA PHE A 236 -31.59 -9.74 -66.60
C PHE A 236 -30.15 -9.26 -66.87
N TYR A 237 -29.27 -9.27 -65.86
CA TYR A 237 -27.93 -8.67 -65.96
C TYR A 237 -26.89 -9.42 -65.13
N HIS A 238 -25.63 -9.31 -65.54
CA HIS A 238 -24.46 -9.49 -64.70
C HIS A 238 -24.13 -8.22 -63.93
N ALA A 239 -23.74 -8.34 -62.66
CA ALA A 239 -23.12 -7.23 -61.94
C ALA A 239 -21.60 -7.28 -62.09
N ILE A 240 -21.03 -6.20 -62.66
CA ILE A 240 -19.59 -5.94 -62.61
C ILE A 240 -19.30 -5.29 -61.27
N ILE A 241 -18.50 -5.96 -60.46
CA ILE A 241 -18.21 -5.55 -59.09
C ILE A 241 -16.72 -5.23 -58.98
N CYS A 242 -16.40 -4.08 -58.38
CA CYS A 242 -15.02 -3.72 -58.08
C CYS A 242 -14.44 -4.71 -57.06
N THR A 243 -13.34 -5.38 -57.35
CA THR A 243 -12.75 -6.35 -56.41
C THR A 243 -12.25 -5.69 -55.12
N ASP A 244 -11.86 -4.42 -55.20
CA ASP A 244 -11.22 -3.72 -54.09
C ASP A 244 -12.23 -3.15 -53.09
N CYS A 245 -13.42 -2.75 -53.54
CA CYS A 245 -14.45 -2.13 -52.70
C CYS A 245 -15.83 -2.81 -52.75
N ALA A 246 -16.02 -3.79 -53.60
CA ALA A 246 -17.28 -4.49 -53.92
C ALA A 246 -18.50 -3.60 -54.22
N LYS A 247 -18.28 -2.36 -54.67
CA LYS A 247 -19.35 -1.60 -55.32
C LYS A 247 -19.66 -2.20 -56.68
N ILE A 248 -20.94 -2.21 -57.05
CA ILE A 248 -21.37 -2.48 -58.43
C ILE A 248 -20.94 -1.28 -59.27
N ILE A 249 -20.09 -1.53 -60.27
CA ILE A 249 -19.58 -0.51 -61.20
C ILE A 249 -20.53 -0.40 -62.40
N ALA A 250 -21.00 -1.53 -62.91
CA ALA A 250 -21.87 -1.59 -64.07
C ALA A 250 -22.78 -2.82 -64.03
N LEU A 251 -23.88 -2.75 -64.76
CA LEU A 251 -24.73 -3.88 -65.08
C LEU A 251 -24.62 -4.15 -66.57
N GLU A 252 -24.20 -5.36 -66.94
CA GLU A 252 -24.13 -5.77 -68.34
C GLU A 252 -25.24 -6.77 -68.64
N PRO A 253 -25.98 -6.61 -69.76
CA PRO A 253 -26.98 -7.58 -70.14
C PRO A 253 -26.32 -8.92 -70.47
N HIS A 254 -27.07 -10.00 -70.29
CA HIS A 254 -26.61 -11.33 -70.70
C HIS A 254 -26.25 -11.36 -72.19
N ASN A 255 -25.05 -11.82 -72.50
CA ASN A 255 -24.66 -12.13 -73.88
C ASN A 255 -25.08 -13.57 -74.22
N PHE A 256 -26.28 -13.71 -74.78
CA PHE A 256 -26.84 -15.01 -75.15
C PHE A 256 -26.36 -15.47 -76.53
N VAL A 257 -25.86 -16.71 -76.59
CA VAL A 257 -25.55 -17.40 -77.83
C VAL A 257 -26.32 -18.70 -77.95
N THR A 258 -26.57 -19.14 -79.17
CA THR A 258 -27.24 -20.41 -79.45
C THR A 258 -26.23 -21.41 -80.00
N ASN A 259 -26.09 -22.57 -79.37
CA ASN A 259 -25.21 -23.62 -79.87
C ASN A 259 -25.79 -24.35 -81.11
N ALA A 260 -24.98 -25.22 -81.72
CA ALA A 260 -25.38 -26.01 -82.89
C ALA A 260 -26.57 -26.96 -82.64
N LEU A 261 -26.96 -27.17 -81.38
CA LEU A 261 -28.11 -27.98 -80.97
C LEU A 261 -29.37 -27.13 -80.70
N GLY A 262 -29.29 -25.80 -80.85
CA GLY A 262 -30.42 -24.89 -80.65
C GLY A 262 -30.61 -24.40 -79.20
N TYR A 263 -29.72 -24.71 -78.28
CA TYR A 263 -29.80 -24.22 -76.90
C TYR A 263 -29.21 -22.82 -76.79
N THR A 264 -30.01 -21.87 -76.30
CA THR A 264 -29.58 -20.51 -75.98
C THR A 264 -29.10 -20.43 -74.54
N TYR A 265 -27.88 -19.94 -74.33
CA TYR A 265 -27.28 -19.74 -73.01
C TYR A 265 -26.39 -18.51 -73.00
N CYS A 266 -26.19 -17.91 -71.83
CA CYS A 266 -25.26 -16.80 -71.67
C CYS A 266 -23.81 -17.30 -71.63
N GLU A 267 -22.92 -16.74 -72.44
CA GLU A 267 -21.51 -17.19 -72.53
C GLU A 267 -20.73 -16.97 -71.23
N ASP A 268 -21.07 -15.95 -70.45
CA ASP A 268 -20.31 -15.57 -69.26
C ASP A 268 -20.71 -16.35 -68.00
N CYS A 269 -21.99 -16.75 -67.89
CA CYS A 269 -22.51 -17.42 -66.69
C CYS A 269 -23.24 -18.75 -66.94
N GLY A 270 -23.49 -19.12 -68.19
CA GLY A 270 -24.17 -20.36 -68.56
C GLY A 270 -25.68 -20.38 -68.32
N MET A 271 -26.30 -19.24 -67.95
CA MET A 271 -27.74 -19.17 -67.71
C MET A 271 -28.53 -19.45 -69.00
N SER A 272 -29.62 -20.21 -68.91
CA SER A 272 -30.40 -20.61 -70.09
C SER A 272 -31.33 -19.47 -70.55
N GLY A 273 -31.44 -19.26 -71.86
CA GLY A 273 -32.27 -18.19 -72.44
C GLY A 273 -33.78 -18.44 -72.37
N GLY A 274 -34.20 -19.58 -71.80
CA GLY A 274 -35.61 -19.97 -71.67
C GLY A 274 -36.27 -19.54 -70.35
N ASP A 275 -35.52 -18.94 -69.42
CA ASP A 275 -35.98 -18.59 -68.07
C ASP A 275 -36.44 -17.11 -67.94
N PHE A 276 -36.94 -16.51 -69.03
CA PHE A 276 -37.50 -15.15 -69.08
C PHE A 276 -39.02 -15.11 -69.22
#